data_AF-A0A8T4YM14-F1
#
_entry.id   AF-A0A8T4YM14-F1
#
_cell.length_a   1.000
_cell.length_b   1.000
_cell.length_c   1.000
_cell.angle_alpha   90.00
_cell.angle_beta   90.00
_cell.angle_gamma   90.00
#
_symmetry.space_group_name_H-M   'P 1'
#
loop_
_entity.id
_entity.type
_entity.pdbx_description
1 polymer ?
#
loop_
_entity_poly.entity_id
_entity_poly.type
_entity_poly.pdbx_seq_one_letter_code
_entity_poly.pdbx_strand_id
1 'polypeptide(L)' 'PRGSSKTCPLCSGSMASYEDRSMKCKSCGLMMNRDIVAVLNLQMWGSGFTPKALYEPSKGKNYVSLSKTT' A
#
# COMPACT_ATOMS: atom_id res chain seq x y z
N PRO A 1 8.42 6.88 12.52
CA PRO A 1 9.82 6.61 12.14
C PRO A 1 10.13 7.18 10.76
N ARG A 2 11.34 7.67 10.51
CA ARG A 2 11.72 8.22 9.19
C ARG A 2 11.76 7.10 8.16
N GLY A 3 11.16 7.33 6.98
CA GLY A 3 11.19 6.37 5.87
C GLY A 3 10.08 5.32 5.89
N SER A 4 9.06 5.44 6.75
CA SER A 4 7.91 4.53 6.77
C SER A 4 7.12 4.48 5.47
N SER A 5 7.28 5.45 4.55
CA SER A 5 6.68 5.36 3.22
C SER A 5 7.49 4.49 2.24
N LYS A 6 8.75 4.15 2.54
CA LYS A 6 9.67 3.51 1.59
C LYS A 6 9.68 1.98 1.66
N THR A 7 9.01 1.40 2.64
CA THR A 7 8.89 -0.05 2.80
C THR A 7 7.57 -0.52 2.22
N CYS A 8 7.59 -1.61 1.45
CA CYS A 8 6.37 -2.20 0.92
C CYS A 8 5.62 -2.91 2.07
N PRO A 9 4.35 -2.58 2.33
CA PRO A 9 3.59 -3.21 3.41
C PRO A 9 3.25 -4.68 3.15
N LEU A 10 3.37 -5.15 1.90
CA LEU A 10 3.05 -6.54 1.53
C LEU A 10 4.26 -7.48 1.59
N CYS A 11 5.42 -7.04 1.08
CA CYS A 11 6.57 -7.92 0.91
C CYS A 11 7.86 -7.37 1.54
N SER A 12 7.77 -6.29 2.33
CA SER A 12 8.91 -5.59 2.94
C SER A 12 9.97 -5.06 1.96
N GLY A 13 9.70 -5.12 0.64
CA GLY A 13 10.58 -4.63 -0.40
C GLY A 13 10.63 -3.09 -0.48
N SER A 14 11.56 -2.56 -1.27
CA SER A 14 11.69 -1.10 -1.43
C SER A 14 10.60 -0.51 -2.35
N MET A 15 10.01 0.59 -1.91
CA MET A 15 9.11 1.41 -2.73
C MET A 15 9.87 2.54 -3.42
N ALA A 16 9.55 2.76 -4.69
CA ALA A 16 10.05 3.84 -5.52
C ALA A 16 8.93 4.84 -5.81
N SER A 17 9.27 6.12 -5.96
CA SER A 17 8.34 7.10 -6.54
C SER A 17 7.92 6.63 -7.94
N TYR A 18 6.64 6.75 -8.23
CA TYR A 18 6.10 6.45 -9.55
C TYR A 18 5.53 7.74 -10.16
N GLU A 19 4.22 7.96 -10.07
CA GLU A 19 3.53 9.16 -10.55
C GLU A 19 2.86 9.91 -9.39
N ASP A 20 2.80 11.24 -9.49
CA ASP A 20 2.18 12.12 -8.49
C ASP A 20 2.64 11.84 -7.05
N ARG A 21 1.67 11.49 -6.18
CA ARG A 21 1.87 11.06 -4.79
C ARG A 21 1.94 9.54 -4.63
N SER A 22 2.00 8.80 -5.72
CA SER A 22 1.97 7.34 -5.73
C SER A 22 3.37 6.74 -5.76
N MET A 23 3.48 5.56 -5.15
CA MET A 23 4.70 4.79 -5.03
C MET A 23 4.47 3.40 -5.59
N LYS A 24 5.50 2.79 -6.20
CA LYS A 24 5.49 1.42 -6.71
C LYS A 24 6.56 0.57 -6.03
N CYS A 25 6.21 -0.63 -5.57
CA CYS A 25 7.17 -1.58 -5.04
C CYS A 25 8.01 -2.17 -6.18
N LYS A 26 9.34 -2.16 -6.02
CA LYS A 26 10.28 -2.74 -7.00
C LYS A 26 10.24 -4.27 -7.03
N SER A 27 9.77 -4.91 -5.96
CA SER A 27 9.79 -6.37 -5.80
C SER A 27 8.47 -7.03 -6.21
N CYS A 28 7.33 -6.56 -5.68
CA CYS A 28 6.01 -7.17 -5.95
C CYS A 28 5.10 -6.33 -6.86
N GLY A 29 5.52 -5.12 -7.25
CA GLY A 29 4.75 -4.27 -8.17
C GLY A 29 3.57 -3.51 -7.55
N LEU A 30 3.30 -3.65 -6.24
CA LEU A 30 2.25 -2.91 -5.54
C LEU A 30 2.34 -1.40 -5.80
N MET A 31 1.24 -0.79 -6.23
CA MET A 31 1.10 0.65 -6.40
C MET A 31 0.13 1.22 -5.37
N MET A 32 0.55 2.25 -4.64
CA MET A 32 -0.29 2.88 -3.61
C MET A 32 0.20 4.29 -3.30
N ASN A 33 -0.68 5.15 -2.78
CA ASN A 33 -0.30 6.49 -2.34
C ASN A 33 0.74 6.42 -1.20
N ARG A 34 1.76 7.28 -1.27
CA ARG A 34 2.83 7.40 -0.28
C ARG A 34 2.31 7.59 1.15
N ASP A 35 1.23 8.33 1.33
CA ASP A 35 0.64 8.63 2.64
C ASP A 35 -0.01 7.36 3.24
N ILE A 36 -0.69 6.56 2.42
CA ILE A 36 -1.29 5.28 2.84
C ILE A 36 -0.19 4.28 3.21
N VAL A 37 0.87 4.17 2.40
CA VAL A 37 2.02 3.31 2.70
C VAL A 37 2.67 3.69 4.03
N ALA A 38 2.84 4.99 4.28
CA ALA A 38 3.40 5.48 5.53
C ALA A 38 2.55 5.09 6.73
N VAL A 39 1.22 5.28 6.65
CA VAL A 39 0.28 4.91 7.73
C VAL A 39 0.30 3.41 7.97
N LEU A 40 0.25 2.58 6.92
CA LEU A 40 0.30 1.12 7.05
C LEU A 40 1.57 0.66 7.78
N ASN A 41 2.74 1.13 7.35
CA ASN A 41 3.99 0.75 8.03
C ASN A 41 4.09 1.31 9.45
N LEU A 42 3.52 2.49 9.74
CA LEU A 42 3.47 3.02 11.10
C LEU A 42 2.52 2.21 12.00
N GLN A 43 1.37 1.77 11.50
CA GLN A 43 0.44 0.93 12.25
C GLN A 43 1.01 -0.47 12.50
N MET A 44 1.58 -1.07 11.46
CA MET A 44 2.12 -2.44 11.53
C MET A 44 3.39 -2.52 12.39
N TRP A 45 4.23 -1.47 12.41
CA TRP A 45 5.56 -1.53 13.06
C TRP A 45 5.71 -0.55 14.25
N GLY A 46 4.75 0.35 14.48
CA GLY A 46 4.78 1.38 15.53
C GLY A 46 3.84 1.11 16.72
N SER A 47 3.06 0.05 16.70
CA SER A 47 2.28 -0.40 17.84
C SER A 47 2.22 -1.91 17.79
N GLY A 48 2.16 -2.59 18.95
CA GLY A 48 1.80 -4.01 19.03
C GLY A 48 0.36 -4.29 18.60
N PHE A 49 -0.11 -3.59 17.56
CA PHE A 49 -1.44 -3.62 17.02
C PHE A 49 -1.41 -4.57 15.82
N THR A 50 -1.88 -5.79 16.05
CA THR A 50 -2.20 -6.70 14.95
C THR A 50 -3.38 -6.09 14.19
N PRO A 51 -3.25 -5.73 12.91
CA PRO A 51 -4.40 -5.29 12.14
C PRO A 51 -5.31 -6.50 11.90
N LYS A 52 -6.27 -6.70 12.80
CA LYS A 52 -7.49 -7.45 12.50
C LYS A 52 -8.24 -6.60 11.47
N ALA A 53 -8.49 -7.17 10.29
CA ALA A 53 -9.18 -6.57 9.15
C ALA A 53 -8.33 -5.66 8.23
N LEU A 54 -7.47 -6.28 7.42
CA LEU A 54 -7.20 -5.79 6.05
C LEU A 54 -6.85 -6.90 5.04
N TYR A 55 -6.93 -8.16 5.47
CA TYR A 55 -6.87 -9.32 4.57
C TYR A 55 -8.08 -10.22 4.84
N GLU A 56 -9.26 -9.76 4.45
CA GLU A 56 -10.14 -10.71 3.79
C GLU A 56 -9.63 -10.79 2.35
N PRO A 57 -9.04 -11.92 1.92
CA PRO A 57 -8.79 -12.12 0.51
C PRO A 57 -10.16 -12.15 -0.16
N SER A 58 -10.59 -11.02 -0.73
CA SER A 58 -11.74 -10.99 -1.62
C SER A 58 -11.34 -11.79 -2.87
N LYS A 59 -11.52 -13.11 -2.79
CA LYS A 59 -11.66 -13.97 -3.95
C LYS A 59 -12.77 -13.35 -4.79
N GLY A 60 -12.37 -12.73 -5.90
CA GLY A 60 -13.26 -12.18 -6.91
C GLY A 60 -14.13 -11.03 -6.40
N LYS A 61 -13.75 -9.80 -6.75
CA LYS A 61 -14.72 -8.77 -7.18
C LYS A 61 -13.98 -7.66 -7.90
N ASN A 62 -14.53 -7.35 -9.06
CA ASN A 62 -14.09 -6.40 -10.06
C ASN A 62 -13.48 -5.12 -9.46
N TYR A 63 -12.25 -4.79 -9.86
CA TYR A 63 -11.81 -3.41 -9.85
C TYR A 63 -12.77 -2.64 -10.75
N VAL A 64 -13.63 -1.79 -10.17
CA VAL A 64 -14.36 -0.80 -10.94
C VAL A 64 -13.31 0.13 -11.53
N SER A 65 -13.14 -0.01 -12.84
CA SER A 65 -12.33 0.86 -13.68
C SER A 65 -12.78 2.30 -13.49
N LEU A 66 -11.86 3.14 -13.02
CA LEU A 66 -11.98 4.58 -13.15
C LEU A 66 -11.83 4.91 -14.65
N SER A 67 -12.91 4.84 -15.41
CA SER A 67 -13.09 5.56 -16.67
C SER A 67 -14.43 5.20 -17.32
N LYS A 68 -15.29 6.22 -17.45
CA LYS A 68 -15.98 6.66 -18.69
C LYS A 68 -17.40 7.17 -18.41
N THR A 69 -17.59 8.46 -18.75
CA THR A 69 -18.77 9.08 -19.40
C THR A 69 -20.16 8.66 -18.93
N THR A 70 -20.96 9.60 -18.40
CA THR A 70 -21.88 10.48 -19.16
C THR A 70 -22.34 11.62 -18.26
#